data_AF-A0A740IZN4-F1
#
_entry.id   AF-A0A740IZN4-F1
#
_cell.length_a   1.000
_cell.length_b   1.000
_cell.length_c   1.000
_cell.angle_alpha   90.00
_cell.angle_beta   90.00
_cell.angle_gamma   90.00
#
_symmetry.space_group_name_H-M   'P 1'
#
loop_
_entity.id
_entity.type
_entity.pdbx_description
1 polymer ?
#
loop_
_entity_poly.entity_id
_entity_poly.type
_entity_poly.pdbx_seq_one_letter_code
_entity_poly.pdbx_strand_id
1 'polypeptide(L)' 'YTEATDLHKGIAALKAAGITEFSTTELEMIAQSEVGLSPEDLEIFEGLVDALEDDDDVQKVYHNVANL' A
#
# COMPACT_ATOMS: atom_id res chain seq x y z
N TYR A 1 2.35 -11.87 -2.50
CA TYR A 1 1.01 -11.26 -2.51
C TYR A 1 0.00 -12.25 -3.05
N THR A 2 -1.26 -12.10 -2.66
CA THR A 2 -2.40 -12.83 -3.25
C THR A 2 -3.33 -11.82 -3.90
N GLU A 3 -4.27 -12.31 -4.71
CA GLU A 3 -5.45 -11.50 -5.02
C GLU A 3 -6.14 -11.08 -3.72
N ALA A 4 -6.72 -9.88 -3.69
CA ALA A 4 -7.31 -9.31 -2.49
C ALA A 4 -8.41 -10.21 -1.90
N THR A 5 -9.19 -10.86 -2.77
CA THR A 5 -10.26 -11.80 -2.39
C THR A 5 -9.75 -13.12 -1.83
N ASP A 6 -8.47 -13.44 -2.03
CA ASP A 6 -7.86 -14.73 -1.69
C ASP A 6 -6.96 -14.67 -0.46
N LEU A 7 -6.91 -13.53 0.26
CA LEU A 7 -6.06 -13.36 1.45
C LEU A 7 -6.21 -14.52 2.45
N HIS A 8 -7.44 -14.89 2.80
CA HIS A 8 -7.70 -15.99 3.74
C HIS A 8 -7.26 -17.36 3.23
N LYS A 9 -7.35 -17.59 1.90
CA LYS A 9 -6.85 -18.83 1.28
C LYS A 9 -5.33 -18.89 1.34
N GLY A 10 -4.66 -17.77 1.08
CA GLY A 10 -3.22 -17.64 1.22
C GLY A 10 -2.73 -17.94 2.63
N ILE A 11 -3.37 -17.36 3.65
CA ILE A 11 -3.04 -17.62 5.07
C ILE A 11 -3.22 -19.11 5.41
N ALA A 12 -4.33 -19.72 4.99
CA ALA A 12 -4.59 -21.13 5.25
C ALA A 12 -3.53 -22.05 4.61
N ALA A 13 -3.11 -21.73 3.38
CA ALA A 13 -2.05 -22.47 2.69
C ALA A 13 -0.69 -22.33 3.40
N LEU A 14 -0.33 -21.12 3.85
CA LEU A 14 0.93 -20.87 4.59
C LEU A 14 0.95 -21.59 5.93
N LYS A 15 -0.17 -21.59 6.68
CA LYS A 15 -0.31 -22.36 7.92
C LYS A 15 -0.18 -23.87 7.69
N ALA A 16 -0.80 -24.40 6.64
CA ALA A 16 -0.67 -25.81 6.26
C ALA A 16 0.77 -26.17 5.86
N ALA A 17 1.53 -25.22 5.33
CA ALA A 17 2.95 -25.36 5.04
C ALA A 17 3.87 -25.20 6.28
N GLY A 18 3.30 -25.02 7.47
CA GLY A 18 4.05 -24.91 8.73
C GLY A 18 4.46 -23.49 9.12
N ILE A 19 4.04 -22.47 8.36
CA ILE A 19 4.28 -21.06 8.70
C ILE A 19 3.13 -20.58 9.59
N THR A 20 3.38 -20.50 10.89
CA THR A 20 2.35 -20.17 11.89
C THR A 20 2.45 -18.76 12.45
N GLU A 21 3.59 -18.09 12.25
CA GLU A 21 3.82 -16.71 12.68
C GLU A 21 3.85 -15.79 11.46
N PHE A 22 3.05 -14.73 11.51
CA PHE A 22 2.98 -13.70 10.48
C PHE A 22 3.34 -12.36 11.12
N SER A 23 4.29 -11.63 10.53
CA SER A 23 4.64 -10.29 11.01
C SER A 23 3.53 -9.28 10.71
N THR A 24 2.91 -9.37 9.53
CA THR A 24 1.80 -8.51 9.08
C THR A 24 0.88 -9.33 8.17
N THR A 25 -0.41 -9.03 8.19
CA THR A 25 -1.40 -9.66 7.29
C THR A 25 -2.53 -8.69 7.04
N GLU A 26 -2.42 -7.93 5.96
CA GLU A 26 -3.34 -6.84 5.62
C GLU A 26 -3.65 -6.82 4.12
N LEU A 27 -4.77 -6.18 3.77
CA LEU A 27 -5.06 -5.81 2.39
C LEU A 27 -4.41 -4.45 2.11
N GLU A 28 -3.63 -4.41 1.04
CA GLU A 28 -2.98 -3.19 0.55
C GLU A 28 -3.26 -3.00 -0.93
N MET A 29 -3.27 -1.73 -1.35
CA MET A 29 -3.35 -1.36 -2.76
C MET A 29 -1.93 -1.31 -3.33
N ILE A 30 -1.65 -2.14 -4.32
CA ILE A 30 -0.35 -2.21 -4.98
C ILE A 30 -0.45 -1.53 -6.35
N ALA A 31 0.39 -0.54 -6.60
CA ALA A 31 0.48 0.10 -7.90
C ALA A 31 0.95 -0.90 -8.97
N GLN A 32 0.25 -0.96 -10.10
CA GLN A 32 0.63 -1.83 -11.22
C GLN A 32 1.78 -1.25 -12.06
N SER A 33 1.95 0.07 -12.02
CA SER A 33 3.02 0.81 -12.69
C SER A 33 3.28 2.11 -11.95
N GLU A 34 4.51 2.57 -11.96
CA GLU A 34 4.92 3.79 -11.29
C GLU A 34 5.10 4.96 -12.26
N VAL A 35 4.99 6.17 -11.74
CA VAL A 35 5.20 7.42 -12.48
C VAL A 35 6.22 8.29 -11.76
N GLY A 36 7.16 8.87 -12.51
CA GLY A 36 8.05 9.90 -11.99
C GLY A 36 7.44 11.28 -12.19
N LEU A 37 7.41 12.10 -11.15
CA LEU A 37 7.00 13.50 -11.23
C LEU A 37 8.20 14.41 -11.46
N SER A 38 7.95 15.54 -12.14
CA SER A 38 8.91 16.63 -12.21
C SER A 38 9.12 17.23 -10.80
N PRO A 39 10.22 17.96 -10.52
CA PRO A 39 10.43 18.55 -9.19
C PRO A 39 9.31 19.51 -8.75
N GLU A 40 8.76 20.29 -9.70
CA GLU A 40 7.65 21.21 -9.44
C GLU A 40 6.34 20.47 -9.14
N ASP A 41 6.05 19.40 -9.87
CA ASP A 41 4.86 18.58 -9.62
C ASP A 41 4.99 17.75 -8.34
N LEU A 42 6.21 17.32 -8.00
CA LEU A 42 6.50 16.55 -6.79
C LEU A 42 6.25 17.39 -5.54
N GLU A 43 6.73 18.63 -5.50
CA GLU A 43 6.49 19.55 -4.35
C GLU A 43 4.99 19.77 -4.11
N ILE A 44 4.21 19.91 -5.19
CA ILE A 44 2.74 20.02 -5.09
C ILE A 44 2.12 18.72 -4.59
N PHE A 45 2.61 17.58 -5.07
CA PHE A 45 2.10 16.26 -4.70
C PHE A 45 2.40 15.91 -3.23
N GLU A 46 3.61 16.21 -2.74
CA GLU A 46 3.98 16.07 -1.32
C GLU A 46 3.01 16.86 -0.42
N GLY A 47 2.76 18.13 -0.74
CA GLY A 47 1.81 18.94 0.02
C GLY A 47 0.36 18.40 0.00
N LEU A 48 -0.04 17.73 -1.08
CA LEU A 48 -1.33 17.04 -1.14
C LEU A 48 -1.36 15.80 -0.25
N VAL A 49 -0.30 14.98 -0.27
CA VAL A 49 -0.19 13.78 0.56
C VAL A 49 -0.20 14.18 2.03
N ASP A 50 0.61 15.16 2.43
CA ASP A 50 0.67 15.67 3.80
C ASP A 50 -0.71 16.14 4.28
N ALA A 51 -1.44 16.89 3.45
CA ALA A 51 -2.77 17.38 3.80
C ALA A 51 -3.80 16.26 3.97
N LEU A 52 -3.64 15.13 3.27
CA LEU A 52 -4.49 13.96 3.43
C LEU A 52 -4.10 13.13 4.65
N GLU A 53 -2.81 13.04 4.97
CA GLU A 53 -2.33 12.31 6.16
C GLU A 53 -2.61 13.03 7.47
N ASP A 54 -2.78 14.36 7.45
CA ASP A 54 -3.18 15.18 8.62
C ASP A 54 -4.68 15.08 8.93
N ASP A 55 -5.50 14.51 8.04
CA ASP A 55 -6.93 14.29 8.27
C ASP A 55 -7.16 13.02 9.10
N ASP A 56 -7.68 13.19 10.32
CA ASP A 56 -7.99 12.09 11.26
C ASP A 56 -8.91 11.01 10.66
N ASP A 57 -9.75 11.35 9.68
CA ASP A 57 -10.66 10.41 9.01
C ASP A 57 -9.94 9.58 7.92
N VAL A 58 -8.78 10.01 7.44
CA VAL A 58 -7.98 9.29 6.45
C VAL A 58 -7.16 8.20 7.13
N GLN A 59 -7.36 6.95 6.68
CA GLN A 59 -6.69 5.80 7.29
C GLN A 59 -5.40 5.39 6.58
N LYS A 60 -5.34 5.52 5.24
CA LYS A 60 -4.19 5.16 4.41
C LYS A 60 -4.24 5.97 3.10
N VAL A 61 -3.10 6.53 2.69
CA VAL A 61 -2.93 7.16 1.37
C VAL A 61 -2.11 6.22 0.49
N TYR A 62 -2.59 5.96 -0.74
CA TYR A 62 -1.89 5.11 -1.71
C TYR A 62 -1.65 5.90 -2.99
N HIS A 63 -0.43 5.81 -3.52
CA HIS A 63 -0.04 6.46 -4.77
C HIS A 63 0.91 5.56 -5.57
N ASN A 64 1.17 5.96 -6.82
CA ASN A 64 2.12 5.29 -7.70
C ASN A 64 3.30 6.18 -8.11
N VAL A 65 3.52 7.28 -7.39
CA VAL A 65 4.68 8.17 -7.60
C VAL A 65 5.96 7.47 -7.13
N ALA A 66 6.94 7.31 -8.03
CA ALA A 66 8.17 6.55 -7.81
C ALA A 66 9.26 7.32 -7.05
N ASN A 67 9.18 8.65 -7.10
CA ASN A 67 10.21 9.57 -6.62
C ASN A 67 9.72 10.48 -5.49
N LEU A 68 8.78 9.96 -4.68
CA LEU A 68 8.37 10.55 -3.41
C LEU A 68 9.38 10.19 -2.31
#